data_AF-A0A4Q5RYE5-F1
#
_entry.id   AF-A0A4Q5RYE5-F1
#
_cell.length_a   1.000
_cell.length_b   1.000
_cell.length_c   1.000
_cell.angle_alpha   90.00
_cell.angle_beta   90.00
_cell.angle_gamma   90.00
#
_symmetry.space_group_name_H-M   'P 1'
#
loop_
_entity.id
_entity.type
_entity.pdbx_description
1 polymer ?
#
loop_
_entity_poly.entity_id
_entity_poly.type
_entity_poly.pdbx_seq_one_letter_code
_entity_poly.pdbx_strand_id
1 'polypeptide(L)' 'YETTQKIRREHKNSTLPIIAVTAKAMKGDRQKCIEAGASDYITKPLKIDQLLSLMRVWFYK' A
#
# COMPACT_ATOMS: atom_id res chain seq x y z
N TYR A 1 3.01 2.63 -8.88
CA TYR A 1 2.78 4.06 -8.60
C TYR A 1 1.55 4.57 -9.35
N GLU A 2 1.53 4.48 -10.69
CA GLU A 2 0.42 4.96 -11.53
C GLU A 2 -0.96 4.42 -11.13
N THR A 3 -1.09 3.13 -10.87
CA THR A 3 -2.36 2.52 -10.43
C THR A 3 -2.87 3.15 -9.14
N THR A 4 -1.99 3.34 -8.14
CA THR A 4 -2.33 4.00 -6.88
C THR A 4 -2.79 5.43 -7.10
N GLN A 5 -2.08 6.19 -7.93
CA GLN A 5 -2.45 7.57 -8.27
C GLN A 5 -3.80 7.63 -8.98
N LYS A 6 -4.07 6.70 -9.90
CA LYS A 6 -5.36 6.60 -10.59
C LYS A 6 -6.49 6.29 -9.62
N ILE A 7 -6.31 5.31 -8.74
CA ILE A 7 -7.29 4.99 -7.68
C ILE A 7 -7.58 6.23 -6.83
N ARG A 8 -6.55 6.98 -6.41
CA ARG A 8 -6.72 8.21 -5.61
C ARG A 8 -7.42 9.34 -6.34
N ARG A 9 -7.28 9.43 -7.68
CA ARG A 9 -7.97 10.44 -8.49
C ARG A 9 -9.43 10.06 -8.75
N GLU A 10 -9.71 8.79 -9.01
CA GLU A 10 -11.04 8.32 -9.42
C GLU A 10 -11.95 8.02 -8.24
N HIS A 11 -11.40 7.57 -7.11
CA HIS A 11 -12.18 7.32 -5.90
C HIS A 11 -12.21 8.55 -5.01
N LYS A 12 -13.42 9.07 -4.76
CA LYS A 12 -13.67 10.14 -3.77
C LYS A 12 -13.37 9.71 -2.33
N ASN A 13 -13.21 8.42 -2.08
CA ASN A 13 -12.86 7.90 -0.77
C ASN A 13 -11.34 7.97 -0.54
N SER A 14 -10.87 9.09 0.00
CA SER A 14 -9.48 9.29 0.40
C SER A 14 -9.03 8.34 1.51
N THR A 15 -9.96 7.74 2.27
CA THR A 15 -9.65 6.81 3.36
C THR A 15 -9.52 5.36 2.91
N LEU A 16 -9.82 5.03 1.64
CA LEU A 16 -9.64 3.70 1.10
C LEU A 16 -8.20 3.20 1.35
N PRO A 17 -7.99 2.11 2.11
CA PRO A 17 -6.65 1.60 2.34
C PRO A 17 -6.02 1.03 1.06
N ILE A 18 -4.78 1.43 0.75
CA ILE A 18 -4.01 0.87 -0.38
C ILE A 18 -2.66 0.38 0.14
N ILE A 19 -2.46 -0.94 0.14
CA ILE A 19 -1.18 -1.55 0.53
C ILE A 19 -0.40 -1.91 -0.74
N ALA A 20 0.76 -1.27 -0.95
CA ALA A 20 1.62 -1.56 -2.09
C ALA A 20 2.47 -2.82 -1.82
N VAL A 21 2.39 -3.80 -2.71
CA VAL A 21 3.16 -5.05 -2.63
C VAL A 21 4.24 -5.06 -3.71
N THR A 22 5.51 -5.22 -3.36
CA THR A 22 6.61 -5.32 -4.34
C THR A 22 7.36 -6.65 -4.28
N ALA A 23 7.87 -7.10 -5.42
CA ALA A 23 8.80 -8.23 -5.52
C ALA A 23 10.27 -7.84 -5.23
N LYS A 24 10.61 -6.55 -5.33
CA LYS A 24 11.96 -6.02 -5.14
C LYS A 24 11.90 -4.73 -4.35
N ALA A 25 12.60 -4.70 -3.21
CA ALA A 25 12.65 -3.54 -2.33
C ALA A 25 13.91 -2.72 -2.65
N MET A 26 13.80 -1.77 -3.58
CA MET A 26 14.91 -0.85 -3.84
C MET A 26 14.88 0.30 -2.84
N LYS A 27 16.05 0.92 -2.62
CA LYS A 27 16.15 2.13 -1.80
C LYS A 27 15.19 3.20 -2.35
N GLY A 28 14.27 3.65 -1.51
CA GLY A 28 13.28 4.68 -1.86
C GLY A 28 11.97 4.18 -2.48
N ASP A 29 11.81 2.88 -2.80
CA ASP A 29 10.55 2.37 -3.35
C ASP A 29 9.38 2.56 -2.39
N ARG A 30 9.63 2.35 -1.08
CA ARG A 30 8.63 2.63 -0.05
C ARG A 30 8.16 4.07 -0.14
N GLN A 31 9.09 5.02 -0.17
CA GLN A 31 8.77 6.44 -0.19
C GLN A 31 7.96 6.81 -1.44
N LYS A 32 8.37 6.34 -2.62
CA LYS A 32 7.64 6.53 -3.88
C LYS A 32 6.23 5.96 -3.83
N CYS A 33 6.02 4.81 -3.18
CA CYS A 33 4.69 4.21 -3.02
C CYS A 33 3.79 5.09 -2.15
N ILE A 34 4.32 5.57 -1.02
CA ILE A 34 3.57 6.44 -0.10
C ILE A 34 3.24 7.78 -0.78
N GLU A 35 4.19 8.39 -1.47
CA GLU A 35 3.98 9.64 -2.25
C GLU A 35 2.96 9.47 -3.37
N ALA A 36 2.93 8.29 -4.00
CA ALA A 36 1.90 7.95 -4.98
C ALA A 36 0.49 7.78 -4.37
N GLY A 37 0.37 7.77 -3.03
CA GLY A 37 -0.88 7.68 -2.30
C GLY A 37 -1.16 6.32 -1.67
N ALA A 38 -0.15 5.44 -1.55
CA ALA A 38 -0.30 4.18 -0.82
C ALA A 38 -0.40 4.46 0.68
N SER A 39 -1.27 3.71 1.35
CA SER A 39 -1.44 3.70 2.79
C SER A 39 -0.28 2.99 3.48
N ASP A 40 0.20 1.90 2.87
CA ASP A 40 1.34 1.14 3.39
C ASP A 40 2.10 0.40 2.28
N TYR A 41 3.16 -0.28 2.66
CA TYR A 41 4.11 -0.94 1.78
C TYR A 41 4.62 -2.26 2.39
N ILE A 42 4.62 -3.34 1.61
CA ILE A 42 5.15 -4.65 1.99
C ILE A 42 5.91 -5.31 0.83
N THR A 43 6.91 -6.11 1.17
CA THR A 43 7.81 -6.80 0.22
C THR A 43 7.49 -8.28 0.15
N LYS A 44 7.69 -8.90 -1.03
CA LYS A 44 7.71 -10.35 -1.19
C LYS A 44 9.05 -10.93 -0.74
N PRO A 45 9.08 -12.20 -0.29
CA PRO A 45 7.93 -13.09 -0.11
C PRO A 45 7.02 -12.64 1.05
N LEU A 46 5.71 -12.62 0.82
CA LEU A 46 4.74 -12.24 1.86
C LEU A 46 4.54 -13.40 2.83
N LYS A 47 4.62 -13.10 4.12
CA LYS A 47 4.08 -13.98 5.17
C LYS A 47 2.60 -13.64 5.38
N ILE A 48 1.73 -14.64 5.37
CA ILE A 48 0.28 -14.44 5.52
C ILE A 48 -0.03 -13.72 6.84
N ASP A 49 0.64 -14.07 7.93
CA ASP A 49 0.42 -13.43 9.24
C ASP A 49 0.75 -11.93 9.23
N GLN A 50 1.79 -11.53 8.48
CA GLN A 50 2.15 -10.12 8.31
C GLN A 50 1.09 -9.36 7.52
N LEU A 51 0.55 -9.97 6.46
CA LEU A 51 -0.51 -9.38 5.66
C LEU A 51 -1.80 -9.23 6.48
N LEU A 52 -2.20 -10.27 7.22
CA LEU A 52 -3.38 -10.24 8.07
C LEU A 52 -3.27 -9.17 9.17
N SER A 53 -2.09 -9.03 9.76
CA SER A 53 -1.82 -7.99 10.76
C SER A 53 -1.98 -6.58 10.17
N LEU A 54 -1.44 -6.35 8.96
CA LEU A 54 -1.61 -5.08 8.25
C LEU A 54 -3.09 -4.80 7.91
N MET A 55 -3.80 -5.79 7.38
CA MET A 55 -5.22 -5.63 7.05
C MET A 55 -6.06 -5.27 8.27
N ARG A 56 -5.80 -5.86 9.44
CA ARG A 56 -6.47 -5.50 10.69
C ARG A 56 -6.29 -4.02 11.02
N VAL A 57 -5.08 -3.48 10.94
CA VAL A 57 -4.82 -2.05 11.22
C VAL A 57 -5.70 -1.14 10.36
N TRP A 58 -5.90 -1.49 9.09
CA TRP A 58 -6.65 -0.67 8.14
C TRP A 58 -8.16 -0.93 8.12
N PHE A 59 -8.65 -2.07 8.64
CA PHE A 59 -10.09 -2.33 8.80
C PHE A 59 -10.70 -1.68 10.04
N TYR A 60 -9.89 -1.41 11.07
CA TYR A 60 -10.34 -0.79 12.32
C TYR A 60 -10.09 0.72 12.39
N LYS A 61 -9.60 1.34 11.31
CA LYS A 61 -9.44 2.80 11.14
C LYS A 61 -10.57 3.37 10.30
#